data_AF-A0AAV6ZV40-F1
#
_entry.id   AF-A0AAV6ZV40-F1
#
_cell.length_a   1.000
_cell.length_b   1.000
_cell.length_c   1.000
_cell.angle_alpha   90.00
_cell.angle_beta   90.00
_cell.angle_gamma   90.00
#
_symmetry.space_group_name_H-M   'P 1'
#
loop_
_entity.id
_entity.type
_entity.pdbx_description
1 polymer ?
#
loop_
_entity_poly.entity_id
_entity_poly.type
_entity_poly.pdbx_seq_one_letter_code
_entity_poly.pdbx_strand_id
1 'polypeptide(L)' 'MTWPLQSPDLNPIEIVWVELHHRVKPNALTSAKHLWELPQDCWKTISGDYLLKLIKRMPRVFKAVIKARSGYFEEPTI' A
#
# COMPACT_ATOMS: atom_id res chain seq x y z
N MET A 1 -13.14 7.76 16.54
CA MET A 1 -12.13 8.26 15.59
C MET A 1 -12.75 8.24 14.21
N THR A 2 -12.79 9.37 13.50
CA THR A 2 -13.39 9.50 12.16
C THR A 2 -12.31 9.41 11.11
N TRP A 3 -12.45 8.48 10.16
CA TRP A 3 -11.58 8.44 8.98
C TRP A 3 -11.98 9.56 8.01
N PRO A 4 -11.04 10.38 7.52
CA PRO A 4 -11.36 11.42 6.56
C PRO A 4 -11.78 10.82 5.21
N LEU A 5 -12.78 11.45 4.57
CA LEU A 5 -13.20 11.08 3.21
C LEU A 5 -12.03 11.22 2.22
N GLN A 6 -12.06 10.42 1.15
CA GLN A 6 -11.10 10.48 0.04
C GLN A 6 -9.62 10.43 0.46
N SER A 7 -9.30 9.71 1.54
CA SER A 7 -7.94 9.62 2.06
C SER A 7 -7.37 8.19 1.97
N PRO A 8 -7.19 7.64 0.76
CA PRO A 8 -6.56 6.33 0.58
C PRO A 8 -5.09 6.34 1.03
N ASP A 9 -4.40 7.49 0.89
CA ASP A 9 -3.00 7.66 1.31
C ASP A 9 -2.80 7.49 2.81
N LEU A 10 -3.87 7.63 3.60
CA LEU A 10 -3.83 7.41 5.03
C LEU A 10 -3.97 5.94 5.41
N ASN A 11 -4.29 5.04 4.47
CA ASN A 11 -4.53 3.63 4.72
C ASN A 11 -3.33 2.78 4.25
N PRO A 12 -2.54 2.19 5.17
CA PRO A 12 -1.39 1.36 4.81
C PRO A 12 -1.71 0.20 3.86
N ILE A 13 -2.93 -0.33 3.87
CA ILE A 13 -3.32 -1.48 3.04
C ILE A 13 -3.28 -1.14 1.55
N GLU A 14 -3.53 0.11 1.16
CA GLU A 14 -3.50 0.54 -0.24
C GLU A 14 -2.08 0.36 -0.81
N ILE A 15 -1.07 0.65 0.02
CA ILE A 15 0.34 0.44 -0.34
C ILE A 15 0.68 -1.05 -0.42
N VAL A 16 0.06 -1.89 0.42
CA VAL A 16 0.20 -3.35 0.33
C VAL A 16 -0.43 -3.88 -0.97
N TRP A 17 -1.56 -3.32 -1.41
CA TRP A 17 -2.17 -3.68 -2.69
C TRP A 17 -1.31 -3.30 -3.90
N VAL A 18 -0.69 -2.12 -3.87
CA VAL A 18 0.29 -1.70 -4.89
C VAL A 18 1.48 -2.65 -4.93
N GLU A 19 2.05 -3.00 -3.78
CA GLU A 19 3.14 -3.97 -3.69
C GLU A 19 2.73 -5.35 -4.21
N LEU A 20 1.53 -5.82 -3.87
CA LEU A 20 1.00 -7.08 -4.36
C LEU A 20 0.86 -7.05 -5.89
N HIS A 21 0.33 -5.97 -6.44
CA HIS A 21 0.22 -5.77 -7.88
C HIS A 21 1.59 -5.80 -8.58
N HIS A 22 2.63 -5.20 -7.99
CA HIS A 22 3.99 -5.26 -8.54
C HIS A 22 4.60 -6.67 -8.49
N ARG A 23 4.30 -7.44 -7.44
CA ARG A 23 4.78 -8.82 -7.30
C ARG A 23 4.11 -9.79 -8.25
N VAL A 24 2.81 -9.59 -8.49
CA VAL A 24 2.04 -10.39 -9.43
C VAL A 24 2.43 -9.96 -10.85
N LYS A 25 3.37 -10.69 -11.45
CA LYS A 25 3.79 -10.44 -12.84
C LYS A 25 2.58 -10.63 -13.77
N PRO A 26 2.14 -9.60 -14.53
CA PRO A 26 0.92 -9.67 -15.34
C PRO A 26 0.95 -10.84 -16.33
N ASN A 27 2.12 -11.13 -16.91
CA ASN A 27 2.30 -12.21 -17.88
C ASN A 27 2.15 -13.62 -17.26
N ALA A 28 2.11 -13.75 -15.93
CA ALA A 28 1.87 -15.02 -15.24
C ALA A 28 0.36 -15.32 -15.06
N LEU A 29 -0.52 -14.31 -15.20
CA LEU A 29 -1.97 -14.44 -15.00
C LEU A 29 -2.67 -14.92 -16.27
N THR A 30 -2.41 -16.16 -16.67
CA THR A 30 -2.94 -16.75 -17.92
C THR A 30 -4.27 -17.48 -17.76
N SER A 31 -4.81 -17.60 -16.54
CA SER A 31 -6.08 -18.29 -16.27
C SER A 31 -6.80 -17.69 -15.06
N ALA A 32 -8.12 -17.96 -14.97
CA ALA A 32 -8.90 -17.59 -13.79
C ALA A 32 -8.34 -18.20 -12.49
N LYS A 33 -7.76 -19.40 -12.58
CA LYS A 33 -7.08 -20.04 -11.46
C LYS A 33 -5.84 -19.24 -11.02
N HIS A 34 -5.02 -18.79 -11.97
CA HIS A 34 -3.86 -17.95 -11.67
C HIS A 34 -4.25 -16.60 -11.06
N LEU A 35 -5.37 -16.00 -11.50
CA LEU A 35 -5.92 -14.77 -10.91
C LEU A 35 -6.24 -14.93 -9.42
N TRP A 36 -6.58 -16.14 -8.97
CA TRP A 36 -6.87 -16.41 -7.56
C TRP A 36 -5.63 -16.83 -6.77
N GLU A 37 -4.84 -17.76 -7.30
CA GLU A 37 -3.75 -18.41 -6.54
C GLU A 37 -2.49 -17.55 -6.45
N LEU A 38 -2.06 -16.92 -7.55
CA LEU A 38 -0.80 -16.17 -7.58
C LEU A 38 -0.79 -14.97 -6.62
N PRO A 39 -1.87 -14.15 -6.51
CA PRO A 39 -1.91 -13.09 -5.52
C PRO A 39 -1.85 -13.62 -4.08
N GLN A 40 -2.49 -14.76 -3.78
CA GLN A 40 -2.42 -15.36 -2.45
C GLN A 40 -1.00 -15.84 -2.09
N ASP A 41 -0.29 -16.43 -3.05
CA ASP A 41 1.09 -16.84 -2.83
C ASP A 41 2.02 -15.64 -2.68
N CYS A 42 1.87 -14.61 -3.53
CA CYS A 42 2.60 -13.35 -3.36
C CYS A 42 2.31 -12.69 -2.01
N TRP A 43 1.06 -12.70 -1.54
CA TRP A 43 0.68 -12.17 -0.23
C TRP A 43 1.46 -12.82 0.92
N LYS A 44 1.60 -14.15 0.91
CA LYS A 44 2.37 -14.90 1.92
C LYS A 44 3.86 -14.53 1.94
N THR A 45 4.40 -14.00 0.84
CA THR A 45 5.80 -13.56 0.76
C THR A 45 6.03 -12.13 1.26
N ILE A 46 4.98 -11.39 1.59
CA ILE A 46 5.11 -10.05 2.16
C ILE A 46 5.63 -10.20 3.59
N SER A 47 6.84 -9.72 3.83
CA SER A 47 7.49 -9.90 5.14
C SER A 47 6.86 -9.00 6.21
N GLY A 48 6.86 -9.47 7.45
CA GLY A 48 6.46 -8.64 8.60
C GLY A 48 7.28 -7.36 8.71
N ASP A 49 8.57 -7.40 8.36
CA ASP A 49 9.43 -6.21 8.35
C ASP A 49 8.96 -5.14 7.36
N TYR A 50 8.47 -5.55 6.19
CA TYR A 50 7.89 -4.62 5.22
C TYR A 50 6.64 -3.95 5.80
N LEU A 51 5.73 -4.73 6.39
CA LEU A 51 4.52 -4.21 7.04
C LEU A 51 4.86 -3.25 8.18
N LEU A 52 5.86 -3.59 9.02
CA LEU A 52 6.34 -2.72 10.09
C LEU A 52 6.92 -1.41 9.56
N LYS A 53 7.63 -1.43 8.42
CA LYS A 53 8.12 -0.20 7.77
C LYS A 53 6.97 0.69 7.30
N LEU A 54 5.90 0.10 6.75
CA LEU A 54 4.70 0.86 6.35
C LEU A 54 4.03 1.52 7.56
N ILE A 55 3.85 0.79 8.66
CA ILE A 55 3.29 1.33 9.90
C ILE A 55 4.16 2.49 10.43
N LYS A 56 5.49 2.31 10.46
CA LYS A 56 6.45 3.34 10.90
C LYS A 56 6.50 4.56 9.98
N ARG A 57 6.10 4.43 8.71
CA ARG A 57 6.01 5.52 7.74
C ARG A 57 4.79 6.42 7.99
N MET A 58 3.68 5.87 8.51
CA MET A 58 2.41 6.59 8.69
C MET A 58 2.52 7.92 9.44
N PRO A 59 3.26 8.05 10.56
CA PRO A 59 3.42 9.35 11.24
C PRO A 59 4.00 10.45 10.34
N ARG A 60 4.85 10.10 9.37
CA ARG A 60 5.41 11.07 8.40
C ARG A 60 4.36 11.49 7.38
N VAL A 61 3.58 10.52 6.88
CA VAL A 61 2.45 10.76 5.97
C VAL A 61 1.42 11.69 6.60
N PHE A 62 1.01 11.44 7.84
CA PHE A 62 0.09 12.33 8.57
C PHE A 62 0.64 13.75 8.72
N LYS A 63 1.92 13.90 9.05
CA LYS A 63 2.56 15.23 9.13
C LYS A 63 2.56 15.96 7.79
N ALA A 64 2.79 15.24 6.68
CA ALA A 64 2.75 15.81 5.34
C ALA A 64 1.34 16.29 4.97
N VAL A 65 0.30 15.48 5.24
CA VAL A 65 -1.11 15.87 5.05
C VAL A 65 -1.48 17.12 5.86
N ILE A 66 -1.07 17.17 7.12
CA ILE A 66 -1.31 18.35 7.99
C ILE A 66 -0.63 19.59 7.40
N LYS A 67 0.63 19.47 6.96
CA LYS A 67 1.38 20.56 6.32
C LYS A 67 0.71 21.02 5.02
N ALA A 68 0.14 20.10 4.25
CA ALA A 68 -0.62 20.36 3.04
C ALA A 68 -2.04 20.90 3.31
N ARG A 69 -2.43 21.10 4.58
CA ARG A 69 -3.78 21.53 4.99
C ARG A 69 -4.87 20.62 4.42
N SER A 70 -4.64 19.31 4.49
CA SER A 70 -5.51 18.27 3.92
C SER A 70 -5.59 18.29 2.38
N GLY A 71 -4.69 19.00 1.69
CA GLY A 71 -4.48 18.91 0.25
C GLY A 71 -3.54 17.77 -0.15
N TYR A 72 -3.33 17.62 -1.47
CA TYR A 72 -2.37 16.66 -2.03
C TYR A 72 -0.95 16.95 -1.55
N PHE A 73 -0.18 15.91 -1.29
CA PHE A 73 1.23 15.99 -0.94
C PHE A 73 1.98 14.89 -1.69
N GLU A 74 3.14 15.22 -2.24
CA GLU A 74 4.09 14.18 -2.65
C GLU A 74 4.83 13.70 -1.42
N GLU A 75 5.01 12.39 -1.29
CA GLU A 75 5.86 11.89 -0.23
C GLU A 75 7.31 12.27 -0.53
N PRO A 76 7.99 13.04 0.33
CA PRO A 76 9.37 13.41 0.10
C PRO A 76 10.22 12.14 0.07
N THR A 77 10.84 11.88 -1.07
CA THR A 77 11.86 10.85 -1.20
C THR A 77 12.99 11.18 -0.22
N ILE A 78 13.34 10.21 0.63
CA ILE A 78 14.56 10.30 1.45
C ILE A 78 15.74 9.95 0.56
#